data_AF-A0A7W9HQR0-F1
#
_entry.id   AF-A0A7W9HQR0-F1
#
_cell.length_a   1.000
_cell.length_b   1.000
_cell.length_c   1.000
_cell.angle_alpha   90.00
_cell.angle_beta   90.00
_cell.angle_gamma   90.00
#
_symmetry.space_group_name_H-M   'P 1'
#
loop_
_entity.id
_entity.type
_entity.pdbx_description
1 polymer ?
#
loop_
_entity_poly.entity_id
_entity_poly.type
_entity_poly.pdbx_seq_one_letter_code
_entity_poly.pdbx_strand_id
1 'polypeptide(L)'
;MEADVAEVVSLWSHVSRDVERLRDALAMGIACAERYLNHLRLDSGGRADTSPEPPWDEQQRKSLPAYITSGRLFDEDGYGELIQSGREPDGEHQRIADLLIEQDEVPRSGFPEVAKHVEMKAAWRLRESRAGSAMLIVNNVVCTGPISCVELLESVLLPGQVLTVYDPVKARRFEGRSDDR
;
A
#
# COMPACT_ATOMS: atom_id res chain seq x y z
N MET A 1 19.63 -53.89 18.45
CA MET A 1 19.56 -52.54 17.86
C MET A 1 18.52 -52.63 16.75
N GLU A 2 17.25 -52.74 17.15
CA GLU A 2 16.10 -53.08 16.30
C GLU A 2 14.90 -52.16 16.61
N ALA A 3 15.16 -51.02 17.25
CA ALA A 3 14.29 -49.88 17.01
C ALA A 3 14.68 -49.33 15.63
N ASP A 4 13.69 -48.74 14.95
CA ASP A 4 13.93 -47.75 13.90
C ASP A 4 13.90 -48.22 12.42
N VAL A 5 13.11 -49.25 12.11
CA VAL A 5 12.63 -49.45 10.71
C VAL A 5 11.15 -49.11 10.60
N ALA A 6 10.32 -49.53 11.56
CA ALA A 6 8.89 -49.21 11.56
C ALA A 6 8.62 -47.71 11.75
N GLU A 7 9.44 -47.03 12.54
CA GLU A 7 9.34 -45.58 12.78
C GLU A 7 9.74 -44.79 11.53
N VAL A 8 10.84 -45.16 10.89
CA VAL A 8 11.26 -44.61 9.59
C VAL A 8 10.18 -44.81 8.52
N VAL A 9 9.58 -46.00 8.41
CA VAL A 9 8.50 -46.27 7.44
C VAL A 9 7.25 -45.40 7.74
N SER A 10 6.91 -45.23 9.02
CA SER A 10 5.79 -44.37 9.42
C SER A 10 6.05 -42.89 9.10
N LEU A 11 7.27 -42.41 9.33
CA LEU A 11 7.70 -41.04 9.02
C LEU A 11 7.66 -40.78 7.52
N TRP A 12 8.19 -41.70 6.70
CA TRP A 12 8.13 -41.60 5.24
C TRP A 12 6.69 -41.62 4.71
N SER A 13 5.80 -42.39 5.33
CA SER A 13 4.37 -42.39 4.95
C SER A 13 3.66 -41.08 5.25
N HIS A 14 4.09 -40.33 6.27
CA HIS A 14 3.56 -39.00 6.59
C HIS A 14 4.06 -37.96 5.60
N VAL A 15 5.38 -37.94 5.34
CA VAL A 15 5.99 -37.03 4.37
C VAL A 15 5.39 -37.23 2.97
N SER A 16 5.20 -38.48 2.54
CA SER A 16 4.57 -38.76 1.23
C SER A 16 3.15 -38.20 1.14
N ARG A 17 2.35 -38.35 2.20
CA ARG A 17 0.98 -37.81 2.23
C ARG A 17 0.94 -36.29 2.23
N ASP A 18 1.88 -35.64 2.91
CA ASP A 18 1.95 -34.17 2.92
C ASP A 18 2.43 -33.60 1.59
N VAL A 19 3.35 -34.30 0.91
CA VAL A 19 3.75 -33.96 -0.47
C VAL A 19 2.58 -34.12 -1.45
N GLU A 20 1.78 -35.18 -1.32
CA GLU A 20 0.57 -35.37 -2.13
C GLU A 20 -0.45 -34.26 -1.89
N ARG A 21 -0.68 -33.86 -0.62
CA ARG A 21 -1.57 -32.74 -0.27
C ARG A 21 -1.10 -31.41 -0.86
N LEU A 22 0.21 -31.13 -0.81
CA LEU A 22 0.78 -29.91 -1.41
C LEU A 22 0.64 -29.91 -2.92
N ARG A 23 0.86 -31.06 -3.58
CA ARG A 23 0.64 -31.21 -5.02
C ARG A 23 -0.82 -30.96 -5.39
N ASP A 24 -1.76 -31.53 -4.64
CA ASP A 24 -3.19 -31.38 -4.91
C ASP A 24 -3.66 -29.94 -4.66
N ALA A 25 -3.13 -29.27 -3.63
CA ALA A 25 -3.37 -27.85 -3.36
C ALA A 25 -2.82 -26.96 -4.49
N LEU A 26 -1.62 -27.24 -4.99
CA LEU A 26 -1.03 -26.52 -6.12
C LEU A 26 -1.85 -26.75 -7.41
N ALA A 27 -2.26 -27.98 -7.69
CA ALA A 27 -3.11 -28.31 -8.84
C ALA A 27 -4.46 -27.57 -8.78
N MET A 28 -5.06 -27.48 -7.58
CA MET A 28 -6.28 -26.70 -7.37
C MET A 28 -6.05 -25.20 -7.56
N GLY A 29 -4.92 -24.66 -7.10
CA GLY A 29 -4.50 -23.28 -7.34
C GLY A 29 -4.33 -22.95 -8.83
N ILE A 30 -3.66 -23.84 -9.57
CA ILE A 30 -3.49 -23.71 -11.03
C ILE A 30 -4.84 -23.75 -11.74
N ALA A 31 -5.72 -24.70 -11.42
CA ALA A 31 -7.05 -24.79 -12.02
C ALA A 31 -7.92 -23.55 -11.72
N CYS A 32 -7.75 -22.93 -10.54
CA CYS A 32 -8.42 -21.69 -10.18
C CYS A 32 -7.89 -20.52 -11.02
N ALA A 33 -6.57 -20.40 -11.17
CA ALA A 33 -5.93 -19.38 -11.99
C ALA A 33 -6.32 -19.51 -13.47
N GLU A 34 -6.35 -20.73 -14.02
CA GLU A 34 -6.80 -20.99 -15.40
C GLU A 34 -8.27 -20.65 -15.60
N ARG A 35 -9.14 -20.95 -14.63
CA ARG A 35 -10.56 -20.56 -14.69
C ARG A 35 -10.73 -19.05 -14.65
N TYR A 36 -9.97 -18.35 -13.81
CA TYR A 36 -9.95 -16.89 -13.74
C TYR A 36 -9.45 -16.27 -15.05
N LEU A 37 -8.34 -16.77 -15.61
CA LEU A 37 -7.81 -16.33 -16.90
C LEU A 37 -8.78 -16.61 -18.06
N ASN A 38 -9.50 -17.73 -18.03
CA ASN A 38 -10.54 -18.01 -19.02
C ASN A 38 -11.77 -17.11 -18.84
N HIS A 39 -12.13 -16.74 -17.61
CA HIS A 39 -13.17 -15.74 -17.37
C HIS A 39 -12.79 -14.39 -17.98
N LEU A 40 -11.56 -13.94 -17.77
CA LEU A 40 -11.03 -12.71 -18.37
C LEU A 40 -11.01 -12.77 -19.91
N ARG A 41 -10.79 -13.95 -20.49
CA ARG A 41 -10.83 -14.14 -21.96
C ARG A 41 -12.26 -14.15 -22.52
N LEU A 42 -13.22 -14.72 -21.81
CA LEU A 42 -14.61 -14.84 -22.27
C LEU A 42 -15.45 -13.56 -22.09
N ASP A 43 -15.09 -12.67 -21.16
CA ASP A 43 -15.74 -11.36 -20.98
C ASP A 43 -15.48 -10.36 -22.11
N SER A 44 -14.68 -10.72 -23.11
CA SER A 44 -14.47 -9.90 -24.31
C SER A 44 -15.62 -9.94 -25.34
N GLY A 45 -16.76 -10.57 -25.02
CA GLY A 45 -17.86 -10.76 -25.97
C GLY A 45 -19.27 -10.84 -25.38
N GLY A 46 -19.77 -9.78 -24.71
CA GLY A 46 -21.17 -9.74 -24.26
C GLY A 46 -21.68 -8.32 -23.98
N ARG A 47 -22.63 -7.83 -24.79
CA ARG A 47 -23.27 -6.52 -24.65
C ARG A 47 -24.35 -6.57 -23.56
N ALA A 48 -24.01 -6.13 -22.35
CA ALA A 48 -24.93 -5.74 -21.28
C ALA A 48 -24.37 -4.49 -20.60
N ASP A 49 -25.21 -3.44 -20.49
CA ASP A 49 -24.97 -2.15 -19.84
C ASP A 49 -23.50 -1.65 -19.80
N THR A 50 -23.04 -1.08 -20.91
CA THR A 50 -21.64 -0.71 -21.15
C THR A 50 -21.26 0.63 -20.49
N SER A 51 -21.42 0.76 -19.18
CA SER A 51 -20.55 1.67 -18.45
C SER A 51 -19.27 0.91 -18.15
N PRO A 52 -18.10 1.27 -18.73
CA PRO A 52 -16.85 0.62 -18.36
C PRO A 52 -16.73 0.71 -16.83
N GLU A 53 -16.41 -0.41 -16.18
CA GLU A 53 -16.14 -0.38 -14.76
C GLU A 53 -15.10 0.70 -14.50
N PRO A 54 -15.34 1.60 -13.53
CA PRO A 54 -14.43 2.68 -13.27
C PRO A 54 -13.05 2.09 -12.91
N PRO A 55 -11.95 2.78 -13.26
CA PRO A 55 -10.61 2.37 -12.88
C PRO A 55 -10.52 1.97 -11.41
N TRP A 56 -9.67 0.99 -11.08
CA TRP A 56 -9.59 0.42 -9.73
C TRP A 56 -9.38 1.49 -8.64
N ASP A 57 -8.60 2.54 -8.89
CA ASP A 57 -8.38 3.64 -7.93
C ASP A 57 -9.66 4.44 -7.67
N GLU A 58 -10.51 4.64 -8.68
CA GLU A 58 -11.80 5.29 -8.53
C GLU A 58 -12.76 4.42 -7.71
N GLN A 59 -12.73 3.10 -7.89
CA GLN A 59 -13.48 2.18 -7.03
C GLN A 59 -13.04 2.28 -5.57
N GLN A 60 -11.74 2.29 -5.31
CA GLN A 60 -11.21 2.47 -3.96
C GLN A 60 -11.63 3.82 -3.36
N ARG A 61 -11.55 4.90 -4.15
CA ARG A 61 -11.93 6.25 -3.73
C ARG A 61 -13.40 6.36 -3.33
N LYS A 62 -14.31 5.66 -4.02
CA LYS A 62 -15.75 5.61 -3.68
C LYS A 62 -16.02 4.98 -2.31
N SER A 63 -15.12 4.13 -1.82
CA SER A 63 -15.23 3.53 -0.48
C SER A 63 -14.75 4.45 0.66
N LEU A 64 -14.10 5.57 0.32
CA LEU A 64 -13.52 6.46 1.32
C LEU A 64 -14.59 7.35 1.99
N PRO A 65 -14.46 7.63 3.30
CA PRO A 65 -15.33 8.59 3.98
C PRO A 65 -15.35 9.95 3.29
N ALA A 66 -16.54 10.41 2.85
CA ALA A 66 -16.68 11.68 2.12
C ALA A 66 -16.74 12.93 3.02
N TYR A 67 -16.96 12.77 4.33
CA TYR A 67 -17.07 13.89 5.28
C TYR A 67 -15.72 14.43 5.77
N ILE A 68 -14.61 13.81 5.37
CA ILE A 68 -13.25 14.18 5.75
C ILE A 68 -12.27 13.80 4.64
N THR A 69 -11.16 14.52 4.52
CA THR A 69 -10.06 14.09 3.66
C THR A 69 -9.52 12.77 4.18
N SER A 70 -9.60 11.74 3.36
CA SER A 70 -9.22 10.39 3.71
C SER A 70 -8.53 9.70 2.54
N GLY A 71 -7.75 8.69 2.84
CA GLY A 71 -7.11 7.85 1.85
C GLY A 71 -6.95 6.42 2.32
N ARG A 72 -6.61 5.54 1.39
CA ARG A 72 -6.27 4.16 1.66
C ARG A 72 -4.85 3.89 1.20
N LEU A 73 -3.99 3.49 2.12
CA LEU A 73 -2.60 3.13 1.88
C LEU A 73 -2.53 1.62 1.65
N PHE A 74 -2.00 1.23 0.49
CA PHE A 74 -1.76 -0.15 0.11
C PHE A 74 -0.26 -0.43 0.18
N ASP A 75 0.10 -1.49 0.88
CA ASP A 75 1.46 -2.05 0.87
C ASP A 75 1.70 -2.95 -0.36
N GLU A 76 2.89 -3.56 -0.42
CA GLU A 76 3.31 -4.44 -1.51
C GLU A 76 2.48 -5.73 -1.59
N ASP A 77 1.87 -6.15 -0.46
CA ASP A 77 1.00 -7.32 -0.38
C ASP A 77 -0.46 -7.00 -0.73
N GLY A 78 -0.77 -5.72 -0.97
CA GLY A 78 -2.11 -5.23 -1.30
C GLY A 78 -3.03 -5.06 -0.09
N TYR A 79 -2.51 -5.11 1.14
CA TYR A 79 -3.28 -4.80 2.33
C TYR A 79 -3.53 -3.28 2.42
N GLY A 80 -4.80 -2.90 2.53
CA GLY A 80 -5.24 -1.51 2.47
C GLY A 80 -5.65 -0.92 3.82
N GLU A 81 -4.84 -0.02 4.37
CA GLU A 81 -5.12 0.69 5.62
C GLU A 81 -5.82 2.04 5.37
N LEU A 82 -6.85 2.38 6.15
CA LEU A 82 -7.52 3.69 6.08
C LEU A 82 -6.69 4.75 6.85
N ILE A 83 -6.47 5.90 6.20
CA ILE A 83 -5.80 7.07 6.77
C ILE A 83 -6.72 8.28 6.64
N GLN A 84 -6.78 9.13 7.67
CA GLN A 84 -7.58 10.36 7.66
C GLN A 84 -6.73 11.58 7.95
N SER A 85 -7.12 12.73 7.41
CA SER A 85 -6.47 14.00 7.72
C SER A 85 -6.77 14.43 9.15
N GLY A 86 -5.92 15.26 9.74
CA GLY A 86 -6.13 15.84 11.06
C GLY A 86 -5.14 15.32 12.09
N ARG A 87 -5.46 15.53 13.37
CA ARG A 87 -4.60 15.13 14.49
C ARG A 87 -5.01 13.74 14.96
N GLU A 88 -4.02 12.86 15.09
CA GLU A 88 -4.18 11.54 15.70
C GLU A 88 -3.73 11.56 17.17
N PRO A 89 -4.34 10.75 18.05
CA PRO A 89 -3.93 10.64 19.45
C PRO A 89 -2.49 10.13 19.65
N ASP A 90 -1.95 9.40 18.67
CA ASP A 90 -0.61 8.80 18.73
C ASP A 90 0.54 9.79 18.45
N GLY A 91 0.20 11.06 18.14
CA GLY A 91 1.18 12.10 17.85
C GLY A 91 1.91 11.94 16.51
N GLU A 92 1.42 11.13 15.57
CA GLU A 92 2.04 10.94 14.24
C GLU A 92 2.30 12.28 13.54
N HIS A 93 1.29 13.15 13.49
CA HIS A 93 1.39 14.50 12.96
C HIS A 93 2.48 15.37 13.63
N GLN A 94 2.78 15.16 14.91
CA GLN A 94 3.83 15.90 15.60
C GLN A 94 5.22 15.42 15.17
N ARG A 95 5.43 14.09 15.06
CA ARG A 95 6.70 13.52 14.60
C ARG A 95 7.04 13.93 13.16
N ILE A 96 6.02 13.99 12.30
CA ILE A 96 6.18 14.51 10.93
C ILE A 96 6.59 15.98 10.95
N ALA A 97 5.92 16.80 11.76
CA ALA A 97 6.26 18.22 11.89
C ALA A 97 7.70 18.42 12.39
N ASP A 98 8.09 17.65 13.42
CA ASP A 98 9.42 17.71 14.00
C ASP A 98 10.48 17.33 12.96
N LEU A 99 10.26 16.24 12.19
CA LEU A 99 11.16 15.84 11.09
C LEU A 99 11.36 16.98 10.07
N LEU A 100 10.26 17.58 9.59
CA LEU A 100 10.32 18.64 8.58
C LEU A 100 11.06 19.88 9.09
N ILE A 101 10.90 20.20 10.38
CA ILE A 101 11.59 21.31 11.04
C ILE A 101 13.09 20.99 11.24
N GLU A 102 13.41 19.77 11.64
CA GLU A 102 14.79 19.30 11.83
C GLU A 102 15.58 19.31 10.51
N GLN A 103 14.91 19.00 9.39
CA GLN A 103 15.48 19.03 8.04
C GLN A 103 15.53 20.44 7.43
N ASP A 104 15.07 21.48 8.14
CA ASP A 104 14.97 22.87 7.64
C ASP A 104 14.08 23.00 6.38
N GLU A 105 13.15 22.07 6.17
CA GLU A 105 12.23 22.07 5.04
C GLU A 105 11.02 23.00 5.31
N VAL A 106 10.75 23.31 6.59
CA VAL A 106 9.75 24.29 7.01
C VAL A 106 10.28 25.19 8.13
N PRO A 107 9.82 26.45 8.23
CA PRO A 107 10.24 27.35 9.30
C PRO A 107 9.89 26.82 10.69
N ARG A 108 10.80 27.03 11.66
CA ARG A 108 10.57 26.74 13.09
C ARG A 108 9.44 27.57 13.71
N SER A 109 9.01 28.64 13.05
CA SER A 109 7.94 29.51 13.53
C SER A 109 6.57 28.93 13.18
N GLY A 110 6.09 28.01 14.02
CA GLY A 110 4.73 27.47 13.95
C GLY A 110 4.67 25.97 13.66
N PHE A 111 3.44 25.45 13.55
CA PHE A 111 3.18 24.05 13.22
C PHE A 111 2.90 23.92 11.71
N PRO A 112 3.61 23.04 10.98
CA PRO A 112 3.33 22.82 9.56
C PRO A 112 2.03 22.04 9.39
N GLU A 113 0.97 22.71 8.93
CA GLU A 113 -0.37 22.09 8.76
C GLU A 113 -0.34 20.87 7.81
N VAL A 114 0.59 20.85 6.85
CA VAL A 114 0.82 19.69 5.97
C VAL A 114 1.13 18.40 6.73
N ALA A 115 1.69 18.47 7.94
CA ALA A 115 1.97 17.28 8.75
C ALA A 115 0.70 16.51 9.18
N LYS A 116 -0.49 17.12 9.07
CA LYS A 116 -1.78 16.49 9.32
C LYS A 116 -2.41 15.89 8.06
N HIS A 117 -1.85 16.13 6.89
CA HIS A 117 -2.42 15.68 5.63
C HIS A 117 -2.24 14.17 5.46
N VAL A 118 -3.16 13.56 4.72
CA VAL A 118 -3.18 12.09 4.49
C VAL A 118 -1.90 11.62 3.81
N GLU A 119 -1.39 12.40 2.86
CA GLU A 119 -0.20 12.05 2.10
C GLU A 119 1.05 12.01 2.99
N MET A 120 1.20 12.98 3.90
CA MET A 120 2.33 13.01 4.83
C MET A 120 2.31 11.84 5.80
N LYS A 121 1.13 11.50 6.32
CA LYS A 121 0.94 10.32 7.16
C LYS A 121 1.26 9.03 6.42
N ALA A 122 0.84 8.91 5.15
CA ALA A 122 1.18 7.77 4.32
C ALA A 122 2.70 7.63 4.10
N ALA A 123 3.38 8.73 3.78
CA ALA A 123 4.84 8.73 3.66
C ALA A 123 5.53 8.37 4.98
N TRP A 124 5.04 8.89 6.10
CA TRP A 124 5.55 8.55 7.43
C TRP A 124 5.38 7.05 7.75
N ARG A 125 4.21 6.47 7.46
CA ARG A 125 3.98 5.04 7.70
C ARG A 125 4.84 4.15 6.81
N LEU A 126 5.06 4.55 5.55
CA LEU A 126 6.01 3.89 4.66
C LEU A 126 7.43 3.98 5.22
N ARG A 127 7.86 5.15 5.71
CA ARG A 127 9.14 5.34 6.40
C ARG A 127 9.29 4.38 7.58
N GLU A 128 8.29 4.31 8.46
CA GLU A 128 8.33 3.49 9.67
C GLU A 128 8.30 1.99 9.38
N SER A 129 7.52 1.54 8.39
CA SER A 129 7.45 0.12 8.00
C SER A 129 8.72 -0.38 7.31
N ARG A 130 9.54 0.53 6.77
CA ARG A 130 10.72 0.26 5.93
C ARG A 130 10.42 -0.56 4.67
N ALA A 131 9.16 -0.60 4.23
CA ALA A 131 8.81 -1.17 2.93
C ALA A 131 9.42 -0.34 1.79
N GLY A 132 9.68 -0.98 0.63
CA GLY A 132 10.29 -0.31 -0.52
C GLY A 132 9.31 0.61 -1.24
N SER A 133 8.03 0.20 -1.29
CA SER A 133 7.01 0.96 -1.99
C SER A 133 5.63 0.87 -1.33
N ALA A 134 4.81 1.87 -1.57
CA ALA A 134 3.39 1.84 -1.24
C ALA A 134 2.57 2.69 -2.23
N MET A 135 1.26 2.47 -2.22
CA MET A 135 0.30 3.20 -3.04
C MET A 135 -0.77 3.83 -2.16
N LEU A 136 -0.97 5.13 -2.30
CA LEU A 136 -2.02 5.87 -1.59
C LEU A 136 -3.13 6.27 -2.58
N ILE A 137 -4.36 5.90 -2.28
CA ILE A 137 -5.55 6.45 -2.95
C ILE A 137 -6.17 7.48 -2.04
N VAL A 138 -6.36 8.72 -2.49
CA VAL A 138 -6.90 9.82 -1.68
C VAL A 138 -8.14 10.43 -2.33
N ASN A 139 -9.10 10.87 -1.51
CA ASN A 139 -10.35 11.47 -1.97
C ASN A 139 -10.26 12.99 -2.25
N ASN A 140 -9.12 13.60 -1.98
CA ASN A 140 -8.87 15.02 -2.17
C ASN A 140 -7.65 15.24 -3.06
N VAL A 141 -7.59 16.39 -3.74
CA VAL A 141 -6.44 16.75 -4.57
C VAL A 141 -5.24 17.03 -3.68
N VAL A 142 -4.08 16.46 -4.01
CA VAL A 142 -2.82 16.70 -3.26
C VAL A 142 -2.49 18.18 -3.32
N CYS A 143 -2.22 18.79 -2.16
CA CYS A 143 -1.94 20.22 -2.11
C CYS A 143 -0.63 20.56 -2.85
N THR A 144 -0.63 21.75 -3.46
CA THR A 144 0.47 22.28 -4.27
C THR A 144 0.90 23.65 -3.78
N GLY A 145 2.12 24.08 -4.13
CA GLY A 145 2.68 25.38 -3.78
C GLY A 145 3.82 25.25 -2.76
N PRO A 146 4.33 26.38 -2.23
CA PRO A 146 5.34 26.37 -1.19
C PRO A 146 4.84 25.65 0.08
N ILE A 147 5.68 24.82 0.69
CA ILE A 147 5.38 24.06 1.91
C ILE A 147 4.14 23.19 1.68
N SER A 148 4.12 22.46 0.56
CA SER A 148 3.01 21.57 0.19
C SER A 148 3.40 20.09 0.20
N CYS A 149 2.42 19.19 0.17
CA CYS A 149 2.66 17.75 0.03
C CYS A 149 3.49 17.44 -1.22
N VAL A 150 3.22 18.09 -2.34
CA VAL A 150 4.01 17.88 -3.57
C VAL A 150 5.49 18.22 -3.39
N GLU A 151 5.83 19.22 -2.56
CA GLU A 151 7.21 19.65 -2.36
C GLU A 151 7.94 18.83 -1.28
N LEU A 152 7.21 18.46 -0.22
CA LEU A 152 7.80 17.97 1.02
C LEU A 152 7.71 16.45 1.21
N LEU A 153 6.89 15.74 0.43
CA LEU A 153 6.70 14.29 0.59
C LEU A 153 8.01 13.50 0.49
N GLU A 154 8.88 13.88 -0.45
CA GLU A 154 10.17 13.22 -0.68
C GLU A 154 11.15 13.37 0.50
N SER A 155 10.97 14.41 1.33
CA SER A 155 11.78 14.65 2.53
C SER A 155 11.37 13.74 3.70
N VAL A 156 10.12 13.27 3.70
CA VAL A 156 9.61 12.33 4.70
C VAL A 156 10.03 10.89 4.39
N LEU A 157 10.09 10.51 3.12
CA LEU A 157 10.50 9.16 2.70
C LEU A 157 11.99 8.89 2.97
N LEU A 158 12.34 7.62 3.23
CA LEU A 158 13.75 7.20 3.26
C LEU A 158 14.30 7.06 1.83
N PRO A 159 15.62 7.19 1.63
CA PRO A 159 16.27 6.91 0.35
C PRO A 159 15.83 5.56 -0.23
N GLY A 160 15.42 5.57 -1.50
CA GLY A 160 14.98 4.37 -2.22
C GLY A 160 13.53 3.94 -1.94
N GLN A 161 12.81 4.59 -1.03
CA GLN A 161 11.38 4.37 -0.84
C GLN A 161 10.55 5.12 -1.87
N VAL A 162 9.44 4.51 -2.30
CA VAL A 162 8.56 5.06 -3.34
C VAL A 162 7.12 5.09 -2.87
N LEU A 163 6.50 6.27 -2.87
CA LEU A 163 5.06 6.43 -2.65
C LEU A 163 4.38 6.89 -3.93
N THR A 164 3.43 6.10 -4.43
CA THR A 164 2.56 6.51 -5.54
C THR A 164 1.21 7.00 -5.01
N VAL A 165 0.88 8.27 -5.21
CA VAL A 165 -0.37 8.89 -4.77
C VAL A 165 -1.32 9.05 -5.95
N TYR A 166 -2.51 8.46 -5.86
CA TYR A 166 -3.61 8.59 -6.80
C TYR A 166 -4.66 9.54 -6.22
N ASP A 167 -4.56 10.80 -6.61
CA ASP A 167 -5.54 11.82 -6.28
C ASP A 167 -6.69 11.84 -7.31
N PRO A 168 -7.76 12.61 -7.10
CA PRO A 168 -8.89 12.66 -8.04
C PRO A 168 -8.55 13.15 -9.45
N VAL A 169 -7.38 13.74 -9.67
CA VAL A 169 -6.94 14.32 -10.94
C VAL A 169 -5.92 13.43 -11.64
N LYS A 170 -4.92 12.91 -10.91
CA LYS A 170 -3.84 12.10 -11.47
C LYS A 170 -3.08 11.27 -10.44
N ALA A 171 -2.32 10.31 -10.95
CA ALA A 171 -1.27 9.64 -10.20
C ALA A 171 0.02 10.47 -10.17
N ARG A 172 0.71 10.49 -9.03
CA ARG A 172 2.04 11.08 -8.85
C ARG A 172 2.92 10.09 -8.09
N ARG A 173 4.19 9.98 -8.49
CA ARG A 173 5.18 9.15 -7.81
C ARG A 173 6.17 10.05 -7.09
N PHE A 174 6.40 9.78 -5.82
CA PHE A 174 7.36 10.46 -4.95
C PHE A 174 8.43 9.45 -4.53
N GLU A 175 9.68 9.85 -4.55
CA GLU A 175 10.82 9.00 -4.19
C GLU A 175 11.66 9.70 -3.12
N GLY A 176 12.06 8.94 -2.09
CA GLY A 176 12.87 9.51 -1.02
C GLY A 176 14.23 9.96 -1.52
N ARG A 177 14.62 11.18 -1.12
CA ARG A 177 15.89 11.80 -1.52
C ARG A 177 17.06 10.96 -1.01
N SER A 178 18.11 10.82 -1.81
CA SER A 178 19.38 10.23 -1.36
C SER A 178 20.10 11.20 -0.41
N ASP A 179 20.67 10.67 0.67
CA ASP A 179 21.51 11.42 1.62
C ASP A 179 22.85 11.78 0.98
N ASP A 180 22.85 12.75 0.06
CA ASP A 180 24.07 13.40 -0.47
C ASP A 180 24.19 14.86 0.04
N ARG A 181 23.54 15.20 1.15
CA ARG A 181 23.56 16.54 1.77
C ARG A 181 24.52 16.65 2.94
#